data_AF-A0A969HBV4-F1
#
_entry.id   AF-A0A969HBV4-F1
#
_cell.length_a   1.000
_cell.length_b   1.000
_cell.length_c   1.000
_cell.angle_alpha   90.00
_cell.angle_beta   90.00
_cell.angle_gamma   90.00
#
_symmetry.space_group_name_H-M   'P 1'
#
loop_
_entity.id
_entity.type
_entity.pdbx_description
1 polymer ?
#
loop_
_entity_poly.entity_id
_entity_poly.type
_entity_poly.pdbx_seq_one_letter_code
_entity_poly.pdbx_strand_id
1 'polypeptide(L)'
;MNDYTECRKEALLNNKPCENKECRHWIDHRSGYNCTIITADKEGPKTLDEVARILNLSTPRVKQIENIIVDKLKKRKILKVLDEDD
;
A
#
# COMPACT_ATOMS: atom_id res chain seq x y z
N MET A 1 -18.57 -7.36 3.71
CA MET A 1 -17.30 -7.13 2.98
C MET A 1 -17.31 -5.65 2.64
N ASN A 2 -16.69 -4.81 3.48
CA ASN A 2 -16.84 -3.36 3.35
C ASN A 2 -16.09 -2.90 2.09
N ASP A 3 -16.85 -2.25 1.21
CA ASP A 3 -16.39 -1.75 -0.06
C ASP A 3 -15.43 -0.58 0.20
N TYR A 4 -14.12 -0.82 0.08
CA TYR A 4 -13.07 0.20 0.21
C TYR A 4 -13.26 1.36 -0.79
N THR A 5 -14.11 1.16 -1.79
CA THR A 5 -14.50 2.16 -2.77
C THR A 5 -15.26 3.34 -2.15
N GLU A 6 -16.10 3.12 -1.14
CA GLU A 6 -16.92 4.18 -0.53
C GLU A 6 -16.06 5.13 0.33
N CYS A 7 -15.27 4.59 1.24
CA CYS A 7 -14.36 5.39 2.08
C CYS A 7 -13.32 6.16 1.24
N ARG A 8 -12.79 5.52 0.19
CA ARG A 8 -11.87 6.19 -0.76
C ARG A 8 -12.55 7.36 -1.48
N LYS A 9 -13.77 7.18 -1.96
CA LYS A 9 -14.56 8.25 -2.61
C LYS A 9 -14.79 9.41 -1.65
N GLU A 10 -15.22 9.12 -0.43
CA GLU A 10 -15.48 10.15 0.59
C GLU A 10 -14.22 10.96 0.92
N ALA A 11 -13.09 10.30 1.16
CA ALA A 11 -11.83 10.96 1.47
C ALA A 11 -11.38 11.91 0.34
N LEU A 12 -11.55 11.48 -0.92
CA LEU A 12 -11.18 12.27 -2.09
C LEU A 12 -12.17 13.42 -2.37
N LEU A 13 -13.47 13.20 -2.23
CA LEU A 13 -14.51 14.21 -2.46
C LEU A 13 -14.49 15.30 -1.39
N ASN A 14 -14.35 14.92 -0.13
CA ASN A 14 -14.35 15.85 1.00
C ASN A 14 -12.97 16.41 1.33
N ASN A 15 -11.93 15.93 0.63
CA ASN A 15 -10.54 16.28 0.87
C ASN A 15 -10.11 16.06 2.35
N LYS A 16 -10.57 14.95 2.95
CA LYS A 16 -10.38 14.66 4.39
C LYS A 16 -9.72 13.29 4.60
N PRO A 17 -8.66 13.20 5.44
CA PRO A 17 -8.06 11.91 5.81
C PRO A 17 -9.06 10.98 6.50
N CYS A 18 -8.86 9.68 6.35
CA CYS A 18 -9.66 8.68 7.04
C CYS A 18 -9.41 8.72 8.56
N GLU A 19 -10.49 8.78 9.34
CA GLU A 19 -10.46 8.81 10.80
C GLU A 19 -10.70 7.42 11.43
N ASN A 20 -11.16 6.44 10.65
CA ASN A 20 -11.42 5.09 11.14
C ASN A 20 -10.11 4.30 11.28
N LYS A 21 -9.54 4.29 12.49
CA LYS A 21 -8.30 3.57 12.82
C LYS A 21 -8.40 2.05 12.75
N GLU A 22 -9.61 1.49 12.80
CA GLU A 22 -9.87 0.05 12.66
C GLU A 22 -9.95 -0.38 11.19
N CYS A 23 -9.90 0.56 10.24
CA CYS A 23 -9.88 0.24 8.83
C CYS A 23 -8.59 -0.50 8.46
N ARG A 24 -8.71 -1.61 7.74
CA ARG A 24 -7.58 -2.44 7.27
C ARG A 24 -6.53 -1.67 6.47
N HIS A 25 -6.94 -0.59 5.80
CA HIS A 25 -6.09 0.23 4.96
C HIS A 25 -5.56 1.48 5.68
N TRP A 26 -5.96 1.68 6.93
CA TRP A 26 -5.60 2.85 7.71
C TRP A 26 -4.12 2.86 8.06
N ILE A 27 -3.47 4.01 7.86
CA ILE A 27 -2.07 4.28 8.22
C ILE A 27 -1.98 5.71 8.75
N ASP A 28 -0.99 5.98 9.59
CA ASP A 28 -0.74 7.35 10.08
C ASP A 28 0.07 8.14 9.05
N HIS A 29 -0.57 8.49 7.93
CA HIS A 29 0.06 9.20 6.82
C HIS A 29 -0.92 10.20 6.21
N ARG A 30 -0.91 11.42 6.75
CA ARG A 30 -1.93 12.43 6.48
C ARG A 30 -1.96 12.89 5.02
N SER A 31 -0.81 13.00 4.36
CA SER A 31 -0.74 13.39 2.94
C SER A 31 -1.39 12.35 2.02
N GLY A 32 -1.32 11.08 2.42
CA GLY A 32 -1.99 9.95 1.79
C GLY A 32 -3.40 9.67 2.32
N TYR A 33 -4.06 10.65 2.94
CA TYR A 33 -5.41 10.54 3.51
C TYR A 33 -5.56 9.42 4.54
N ASN A 34 -4.48 9.09 5.25
CA ASN A 34 -4.41 7.96 6.17
C ASN A 34 -4.80 6.62 5.53
N CYS A 35 -4.55 6.44 4.23
CA CYS A 35 -5.00 5.27 3.49
C CYS A 35 -3.89 4.73 2.58
N THR A 36 -3.53 3.47 2.75
CA THR A 36 -2.52 2.78 1.93
C THR A 36 -2.84 2.82 0.43
N ILE A 37 -4.10 2.62 0.05
CA ILE A 37 -4.54 2.62 -1.35
C ILE A 37 -4.41 4.01 -1.98
N ILE A 38 -4.92 5.03 -1.29
CA ILE A 38 -4.83 6.42 -1.79
C ILE A 38 -3.37 6.87 -1.87
N THR A 39 -2.55 6.49 -0.88
CA THR A 39 -1.11 6.79 -0.86
C THR A 39 -0.43 6.21 -2.09
N ALA A 40 -0.67 4.93 -2.39
CA ALA A 40 -0.09 4.25 -3.55
C ALA A 40 -0.54 4.88 -4.88
N ASP A 41 -1.82 5.25 -4.99
CA ASP A 41 -2.37 5.86 -6.20
C ASP A 41 -1.87 7.30 -6.43
N LYS A 42 -1.82 8.13 -5.38
CA LYS A 42 -1.53 9.58 -5.50
C LYS A 42 -0.06 9.91 -5.48
N GLU A 43 0.72 9.22 -4.64
CA GLU A 43 2.11 9.59 -4.39
C GLU A 43 3.10 8.78 -5.23
N GLY A 44 2.62 7.80 -6.00
CA GLY A 44 3.42 6.99 -6.92
C GLY A 44 4.36 6.00 -6.21
N PRO A 45 5.32 5.41 -6.96
CA PRO A 45 6.30 4.48 -6.41
C PRO A 45 7.13 5.11 -5.30
N LYS A 46 7.46 4.29 -4.29
CA LYS A 46 8.25 4.71 -3.13
C LYS A 46 9.42 3.78 -2.93
N THR A 47 10.51 4.31 -2.39
CA THR A 47 11.63 3.53 -1.89
C THR A 47 11.22 2.71 -0.67
N LEU A 48 11.96 1.64 -0.38
CA LEU A 48 11.73 0.80 0.80
C LEU A 48 11.83 1.62 2.10
N ASP A 49 12.73 2.60 2.15
CA ASP A 49 12.90 3.50 3.29
C ASP A 49 11.71 4.44 3.49
N GLU A 50 11.14 4.97 2.42
CA GLU A 50 9.92 5.78 2.49
C GLU A 50 8.73 4.98 2.98
N VAL A 51 8.56 3.75 2.46
CA VAL A 51 7.50 2.84 2.91
C VAL A 51 7.70 2.47 4.39
N ALA A 52 8.93 2.21 4.81
CA ALA A 52 9.27 1.94 6.21
C ALA A 52 8.86 3.10 7.12
N ARG A 53 9.17 4.34 6.74
CA ARG A 53 8.76 5.54 7.50
C ARG A 53 7.23 5.68 7.58
N ILE A 54 6.52 5.49 6.46
CA ILE A 54 5.05 5.61 6.40
C ILE A 54 4.34 4.56 7.27
N LEU A 55 4.84 3.33 7.26
CA LEU A 55 4.23 2.21 7.99
C LEU A 55 4.77 2.04 9.41
N ASN A 56 5.71 2.89 9.83
CA ASN A 56 6.44 2.77 11.09
C ASN A 56 7.07 1.36 11.28
N LEU A 57 7.76 0.88 10.24
CA LEU A 57 8.47 -0.39 10.22
C LEU A 57 9.95 -0.15 9.93
N SER A 58 10.79 -1.18 10.13
CA SER A 58 12.17 -1.13 9.65
C SER A 58 12.26 -1.46 8.16
N THR A 59 13.20 -0.83 7.43
CA THR A 59 13.46 -1.12 6.02
C THR A 59 13.68 -2.62 5.74
N PRO A 60 14.47 -3.36 6.54
CA PRO A 60 14.61 -4.81 6.36
C PRO A 60 13.28 -5.55 6.47
N ARG A 61 12.38 -5.10 7.36
CA ARG A 61 11.06 -5.72 7.51
C ARG A 61 10.19 -5.49 6.28
N VAL A 62 10.20 -4.29 5.71
CA VAL A 62 9.50 -3.99 4.46
C VAL A 62 10.01 -4.88 3.33
N LYS A 63 11.35 -5.01 3.19
CA LYS A 63 11.95 -5.87 2.17
C LYS A 63 11.55 -7.34 2.32
N GLN A 64 11.52 -7.87 3.55
CA GLN A 64 11.06 -9.23 3.82
C GLN A 64 9.61 -9.44 3.38
N ILE A 65 8.72 -8.50 3.70
CA ILE A 65 7.31 -8.56 3.32
C ILE A 65 7.18 -8.53 1.79
N GLU A 66 7.87 -7.62 1.11
CA GLU A 66 7.91 -7.53 -0.35
C GLU A 66 8.30 -8.87 -0.98
N ASN A 67 9.43 -9.45 -0.57
CA ASN A 67 9.91 -10.73 -1.10
C ASN A 67 8.87 -11.84 -0.94
N ILE A 68 8.24 -11.97 0.24
CA ILE A 68 7.19 -12.97 0.50
C ILE A 68 6.00 -12.78 -0.45
N ILE A 69 5.60 -11.54 -0.72
CA ILE A 69 4.48 -11.25 -1.61
C ILE A 69 4.87 -11.53 -3.07
N VAL A 70 6.06 -11.12 -3.50
CA VAL A 70 6.59 -11.42 -4.85
C VAL A 70 6.59 -12.93 -5.08
N ASP A 71 7.08 -13.73 -4.13
CA ASP A 71 7.09 -15.19 -4.23
C ASP A 71 5.68 -15.78 -4.34
N LYS A 72 4.72 -15.24 -3.59
CA LYS A 72 3.31 -15.65 -3.68
C LYS A 72 2.71 -15.32 -5.05
N LEU A 73 3.03 -14.16 -5.61
CA LEU A 73 2.54 -13.73 -6.92
C LEU A 73 3.14 -14.58 -8.06
N LYS A 74 4.44 -14.90 -7.98
CA LYS A 74 5.13 -15.84 -8.87
C LYS A 74 4.46 -17.22 -8.86
N LYS A 75 4.25 -17.80 -7.66
CA LYS A 75 3.58 -19.11 -7.51
C LYS A 75 2.16 -19.14 -8.08
N ARG A 76 1.45 -18.01 -8.04
CA ARG A 76 0.10 -17.87 -8.58
C ARG A 76 0.07 -17.52 -10.08
N LYS A 77 1.23 -17.38 -10.73
CA LYS A 77 1.37 -16.95 -12.14
C LYS A 77 0.62 -15.64 -12.45
N ILE A 78 0.51 -14.77 -11.45
CA ILE A 78 -0.14 -13.45 -11.58
C ILE A 78 0.85 -12.44 -12.18
N LEU A 79 2.14 -12.54 -11.80
CA LEU A 79 3.20 -11.88 -12.55
C LEU A 79 3.41 -12.64 -13.86
N LYS A 80 3.12 -12.01 -14.99
CA LYS A 80 3.39 -12.53 -16.35
C LYS A 80 4.66 -11.94 -16.98
N VAL A 81 5.46 -11.21 -16.22
CA VAL A 81 6.60 -10.44 -16.74
C VAL A 81 7.76 -10.60 -15.78
N LEU A 82 8.96 -10.76 -16.35
CA LEU A 82 10.26 -11.12 -15.75
C LEU A 82 10.61 -12.61 -15.72
N ASP A 83 10.16 -13.38 -16.71
CA ASP A 83 11.02 -14.41 -17.30
C ASP A 83 11.81 -13.68 -18.42
N GLU A 84 12.81 -12.88 -18.04
CA GLU A 84 13.94 -12.65 -18.94
C GLU A 84 14.94 -13.73 -18.57
N ASP A 85 15.04 -14.72 -19.46
CA ASP A 85 16.03 -15.78 -19.43
C ASP A 85 17.44 -15.15 -19.45
N ASP A 86 18.15 -15.19 -18.32
CA ASP A 86 19.62 -15.18 -18.28
C ASP A 86 20.15 -16.59 -18.59
#